data_AF-A0A3M1M664-F1
#
_entry.id   AF-A0A3M1M664-F1
#
_cell.length_a   1.000
_cell.length_b   1.000
_cell.length_c   1.000
_cell.angle_alpha   90.00
_cell.angle_beta   90.00
_cell.angle_gamma   90.00
#
_symmetry.space_group_name_H-M   'P 1'
#
loop_
_entity.id
_entity.type
_entity.pdbx_description
1 polymer ?
#
loop_
_entity_poly.entity_id
_entity_poly.type
_entity_poly.pdbx_seq_one_letter_code
_entity_poly.pdbx_strand_id
1 'polypeptide(L)'
;MTPLPRWVEYGLMPVLNLALAFLVAGLVVLAIGANPLEAVGHILYGAFGYGEGIGFTLYYATNFIFTGLAVAVAFHAAQFNIGGEGQAYVGGLGAGLVILALDRTLPWWAILPFAMIGGALFGMI
;
A
#
# COMPACT_ATOMS: atom_id res chain seq x y z
N MET A 1 25.05 1.41 17.77
CA MET A 1 24.21 0.20 17.84
C MET A 1 24.79 -0.81 16.86
N THR A 2 25.14 -2.02 17.29
CA THR A 2 25.62 -3.05 16.35
C THR A 2 24.48 -3.42 15.41
N PRO A 3 24.67 -3.34 14.08
CA PRO A 3 23.62 -3.71 13.14
C PRO A 3 23.26 -5.18 13.32
N LEU A 4 21.97 -5.49 13.26
CA LEU A 4 21.50 -6.87 13.30
C LEU A 4 22.00 -7.62 12.04
N PRO A 5 22.15 -8.95 12.10
CA PRO A 5 22.37 -9.74 10.90
C PRO A 5 21.24 -9.50 9.89
N ARG A 6 21.58 -9.32 8.60
CA ARG A 6 20.62 -8.98 7.54
C ARG A 6 19.42 -9.93 7.45
N TRP A 7 19.61 -11.21 7.76
CA TRP A 7 18.51 -12.20 7.76
C TRP A 7 17.50 -11.95 8.89
N VAL A 8 17.94 -11.40 10.02
CA VAL A 8 17.07 -10.99 11.12
C VAL A 8 16.25 -9.79 10.70
N GLU A 9 16.91 -8.80 10.11
CA GLU A 9 16.29 -7.53 9.72
C GLU A 9 15.27 -7.70 8.58
N TYR A 10 15.63 -8.43 7.52
CA TYR A 10 14.76 -8.59 6.34
C TYR A 10 13.80 -9.78 6.39
N GLY A 11 14.07 -10.77 7.24
CA GLY A 11 13.29 -12.01 7.31
C GLY A 11 12.59 -12.19 8.64
N LEU A 12 13.38 -12.39 9.72
CA LEU A 12 12.82 -12.76 11.02
C LEU A 12 11.90 -11.67 11.60
N MET A 13 12.33 -10.42 11.56
CA MET A 13 11.59 -9.28 12.12
C MET A 13 10.21 -9.10 11.46
N PRO A 14 10.10 -9.02 10.11
CA PRO A 14 8.79 -8.98 9.44
C PRO A 14 7.88 -10.15 9.78
N VAL A 15 8.42 -11.38 9.81
CA VAL A 15 7.63 -12.58 10.11
C VAL A 15 7.12 -12.55 11.55
N LEU A 16 7.95 -12.16 12.52
CA LEU A 16 7.55 -12.01 13.92
C LEU A 16 6.49 -10.93 14.09
N ASN A 17 6.65 -9.78 13.44
CA ASN A 17 5.66 -8.69 13.47
C ASN A 17 4.31 -9.15 12.90
N LEU A 18 4.34 -9.87 11.78
CA LEU A 18 3.13 -10.41 11.15
C LEU A 18 2.45 -11.47 12.05
N ALA A 19 3.24 -12.39 12.61
CA ALA A 19 2.72 -13.41 13.52
C ALA A 19 2.09 -12.80 14.77
N LEU A 20 2.73 -11.78 15.36
CA LEU A 20 2.19 -11.07 16.52
C LEU A 20 0.91 -10.30 16.16
N ALA A 21 0.87 -9.65 14.99
CA ALA A 21 -0.33 -8.98 14.51
C ALA A 21 -1.50 -9.96 14.34
N PHE A 22 -1.27 -11.13 13.73
CA PHE A 22 -2.28 -12.18 13.62
C PHE A 22 -2.71 -12.73 14.97
N LEU A 23 -1.77 -12.91 15.92
CA LEU A 23 -2.09 -13.36 17.27
C LEU A 23 -3.02 -12.36 17.96
N VAL A 24 -2.65 -11.08 18.00
CA VAL A 24 -3.44 -10.03 18.66
C VAL A 24 -4.79 -9.85 17.98
N ALA A 25 -4.83 -9.75 16.65
CA ALA A 25 -6.09 -9.64 15.91
C ALA A 25 -6.97 -10.87 16.11
N GLY A 26 -6.39 -12.07 16.11
CA GLY A 26 -7.10 -13.31 16.37
C GLY A 26 -7.70 -13.38 17.78
N LEU A 27 -6.97 -12.91 18.80
CA LEU A 27 -7.52 -12.81 20.15
C LEU A 27 -8.71 -11.86 20.22
N VAL A 28 -8.69 -10.74 19.49
CA VAL A 28 -9.84 -9.82 19.39
C VAL A 28 -11.03 -10.49 18.71
N VAL A 29 -10.79 -11.23 17.62
CA VAL A 29 -11.85 -11.99 16.91
C VAL A 29 -12.46 -13.06 17.82
N LEU A 30 -11.64 -13.76 18.62
CA LEU A 30 -12.13 -14.72 19.62
C LEU A 30 -12.95 -14.04 20.71
N ALA A 31 -12.53 -12.85 21.17
CA ALA A 31 -13.22 -12.12 22.23
C ALA A 31 -14.65 -11.71 21.86
N ILE A 32 -14.90 -11.49 20.56
CA ILE A 32 -16.25 -11.20 20.03
C ILE A 32 -17.04 -12.47 19.65
N GLY A 33 -16.50 -13.67 19.94
CA GLY A 33 -17.15 -14.96 19.71
C GLY A 33 -17.06 -15.48 18.27
N ALA A 34 -16.20 -14.91 17.43
CA ALA A 34 -15.99 -15.35 16.04
C ALA A 34 -14.75 -16.25 15.89
N ASN A 35 -14.67 -17.01 14.81
CA ASN A 35 -13.53 -17.87 14.51
C ASN A 35 -12.42 -17.10 13.76
N PRO A 36 -11.20 -16.95 14.33
CA PRO A 36 -10.11 -16.23 13.68
C PRO A 36 -9.65 -16.85 12.36
N LEU A 37 -9.65 -18.17 12.25
CA LEU A 37 -9.21 -18.86 11.03
C LEU A 37 -10.21 -18.63 9.90
N GLU A 38 -11.50 -18.58 10.22
CA GLU A 38 -12.54 -18.22 9.26
C GLU A 38 -12.41 -16.76 8.82
N ALA A 39 -12.14 -15.85 9.76
CA ALA A 39 -11.87 -14.45 9.45
C ALA A 39 -10.66 -14.28 8.52
N VAL A 40 -9.57 -15.02 8.74
CA VAL A 40 -8.43 -15.05 7.82
C VAL A 40 -8.84 -15.60 6.46
N GLY A 41 -9.66 -16.65 6.41
CA GLY A 41 -10.24 -17.18 5.17
C GLY A 41 -11.00 -16.12 4.38
N HIS A 42 -11.83 -15.30 5.05
CA HIS A 42 -12.54 -14.18 4.42
C HIS A 42 -11.59 -13.10 3.90
N ILE A 43 -10.53 -12.76 4.63
CA ILE A 43 -9.51 -11.80 4.17
C ILE A 43 -8.81 -12.33 2.91
N LEU A 44 -8.41 -13.60 2.91
CA LEU A 44 -7.74 -14.22 1.77
C LEU A 44 -8.65 -14.29 0.55
N TYR A 45 -9.92 -14.64 0.72
CA TYR A 45 -10.89 -14.62 -0.36
C TYR A 45 -11.19 -13.20 -0.86
N GLY A 46 -11.30 -12.22 0.05
CA GLY A 46 -11.46 -10.81 -0.32
C GLY A 46 -10.27 -10.27 -1.12
N ALA A 47 -9.05 -10.72 -0.79
CA ALA A 47 -7.83 -10.30 -1.46
C ALA A 47 -7.57 -11.00 -2.80
N PHE A 48 -7.86 -12.30 -2.90
CA PHE A 48 -7.43 -13.12 -4.04
C PHE A 48 -8.55 -13.92 -4.72
N GLY A 49 -9.75 -13.96 -4.16
CA GLY A 49 -10.84 -14.83 -4.61
C GLY A 49 -11.49 -14.40 -5.92
N TYR A 50 -11.33 -13.13 -6.31
CA TYR A 50 -11.93 -12.57 -7.53
C TYR A 50 -11.10 -11.41 -8.08
N GLY A 51 -11.31 -11.07 -9.36
CA GLY A 51 -10.46 -10.11 -10.09
C GLY A 51 -10.39 -8.72 -9.47
N GLU A 52 -11.52 -8.20 -8.98
CA GLU A 52 -11.56 -6.91 -8.28
C GLU A 52 -10.83 -6.96 -6.93
N GLY A 53 -10.91 -8.07 -6.20
CA GLY A 53 -10.16 -8.28 -4.96
C GLY A 53 -8.65 -8.19 -5.16
N ILE A 54 -8.16 -8.81 -6.25
CA ILE A 54 -6.75 -8.70 -6.64
C ILE A 54 -6.40 -7.24 -6.98
N GLY A 55 -7.29 -6.54 -7.70
CA GLY A 55 -7.14 -5.13 -8.02
C GLY A 55 -6.98 -4.25 -6.78
N PHE A 56 -7.86 -4.40 -5.79
CA PHE A 56 -7.77 -3.68 -4.52
C PHE A 56 -6.51 -4.05 -3.73
N THR A 57 -6.14 -5.33 -3.70
CA THR A 57 -4.93 -5.78 -3.01
C THR A 57 -3.68 -5.12 -3.60
N LEU A 58 -3.56 -5.09 -4.92
CA LEU A 58 -2.46 -4.42 -5.61
C LEU A 58 -2.50 -2.91 -5.41
N TYR A 59 -3.69 -2.30 -5.43
CA TYR A 59 -3.88 -0.87 -5.18
C TYR A 59 -3.36 -0.46 -3.80
N TYR A 60 -3.82 -1.12 -2.74
CA TYR A 60 -3.39 -0.83 -1.37
C TYR A 60 -1.92 -1.19 -1.14
N ALA A 61 -1.45 -2.33 -1.65
CA ALA A 61 -0.04 -2.72 -1.52
C ALA A 61 0.89 -1.67 -2.16
N THR A 62 0.57 -1.22 -3.37
CA THR A 62 1.33 -0.18 -4.08
C THR A 62 1.33 1.10 -3.25
N ASN A 63 0.17 1.54 -2.75
CA ASN A 63 0.08 2.75 -1.93
C ASN A 63 0.96 2.65 -0.67
N PHE A 64 0.89 1.55 0.09
CA PHE A 64 1.72 1.35 1.29
C PHE A 64 3.22 1.30 0.98
N ILE A 65 3.63 0.62 -0.10
CA ILE A 65 5.03 0.55 -0.50
C ILE A 65 5.57 1.93 -0.88
N PHE A 66 4.87 2.67 -1.72
CA PHE A 66 5.34 3.97 -2.22
C PHE A 66 5.26 5.07 -1.15
N THR A 67 4.25 5.05 -0.27
CA THR A 67 4.20 5.99 0.87
C THR A 67 5.33 5.71 1.86
N GLY A 68 5.59 4.44 2.18
CA GLY A 68 6.75 4.05 2.97
C GLY A 68 8.07 4.47 2.33
N LEU A 69 8.20 4.30 1.01
CA LEU A 69 9.37 4.74 0.24
C LEU A 69 9.55 6.27 0.27
N ALA A 70 8.47 7.04 0.09
CA ALA A 70 8.51 8.50 0.11
C ALA A 70 9.03 9.03 1.47
N VAL A 71 8.62 8.39 2.56
CA VAL A 71 9.10 8.70 3.91
C VAL A 71 10.56 8.25 4.09
N ALA A 72 10.91 7.03 3.68
CA ALA A 72 12.26 6.48 3.81
C ALA A 72 13.31 7.31 3.05
N VAL A 73 12.99 7.76 1.83
CA VAL A 73 13.87 8.60 1.01
C VAL A 73 14.10 9.96 1.66
N ALA A 74 13.03 10.61 2.16
CA ALA A 74 13.15 11.90 2.84
C ALA A 74 14.03 11.79 4.10
N PHE A 75 13.79 10.79 4.94
CA PHE A 75 14.61 10.54 6.13
C PHE A 75 16.07 10.23 5.79
N HIS A 76 16.33 9.50 4.70
CA HIS A 76 17.69 9.24 4.24
C HIS A 76 18.43 10.53 3.84
N ALA A 77 17.71 11.52 3.32
CA ALA A 77 18.23 12.85 3.02
C ALA A 77 18.28 13.80 4.24
N ALA A 78 18.01 13.30 5.45
CA ALA A 78 17.83 14.09 6.66
C ALA A 78 16.78 15.21 6.52
N GLN A 79 15.80 15.00 5.64
CA GLN A 79 14.64 15.86 5.44
C GLN A 79 13.43 15.24 6.12
N PHE A 80 12.46 16.08 6.48
CA PHE A 80 11.21 15.65 7.08
C PHE A 80 10.06 15.88 6.10
N ASN A 81 9.28 14.84 5.80
CA ASN A 81 8.07 14.96 4.98
C ASN A 81 6.83 14.87 5.89
N ILE A 82 6.13 16.00 6.05
CA ILE A 82 4.88 16.10 6.83
C ILE A 82 3.63 15.89 5.96
N GLY A 83 3.75 16.14 4.65
CA GLY A 83 2.62 16.30 3.73
C GLY A 83 2.22 15.04 2.96
N GLY A 84 2.74 13.87 3.31
CA GLY A 84 2.58 12.65 2.49
C GLY A 84 1.13 12.28 2.17
N GLU A 85 0.20 12.47 3.12
CA GLU A 85 -1.24 12.24 2.87
C GLU A 85 -1.80 13.24 1.85
N GLY A 86 -1.47 14.53 1.98
CA GLY A 86 -1.86 15.57 1.03
C GLY A 86 -1.27 15.33 -0.37
N GLN A 87 0.01 14.97 -0.45
CA GLN A 87 0.70 14.60 -1.69
C GLN A 87 0.03 13.40 -2.36
N ALA A 88 -0.39 12.40 -1.60
CA ALA A 88 -1.14 11.26 -2.12
C ALA A 88 -2.52 11.67 -2.67
N TYR A 89 -3.26 12.55 -1.97
CA TYR A 89 -4.54 13.07 -2.45
C TYR A 89 -4.39 13.90 -3.74
N VAL A 90 -3.44 14.84 -3.77
CA VAL A 90 -3.20 15.71 -4.93
C VAL A 90 -2.65 14.88 -6.10
N GLY A 91 -1.76 13.92 -5.84
CA GLY A 91 -1.31 12.96 -6.85
C GLY A 91 -2.45 12.10 -7.39
N GLY A 92 -3.37 11.65 -6.53
CA GLY A 92 -4.59 10.96 -6.96
C GLY A 92 -5.47 11.82 -7.88
N LEU A 93 -5.62 13.11 -7.57
CA LEU A 93 -6.30 14.07 -8.43
C LEU A 93 -5.60 14.20 -9.79
N GLY A 94 -4.28 14.35 -9.82
CA GLY A 94 -3.51 14.42 -11.07
C GLY A 94 -3.66 13.19 -11.96
N ALA A 95 -3.58 12.00 -11.36
CA ALA A 95 -3.84 10.74 -12.06
C ALA A 95 -5.27 10.68 -12.60
N GLY A 96 -6.27 11.06 -11.78
CA GLY A 96 -7.68 11.09 -12.17
C GLY A 96 -7.97 12.06 -13.32
N LEU A 97 -7.38 13.26 -13.31
CA LEU A 97 -7.53 14.23 -14.40
C LEU A 97 -6.97 13.71 -15.71
N VAL A 98 -5.81 13.04 -15.69
CA VAL A 98 -5.23 12.44 -16.89
C VAL A 98 -6.10 11.29 -17.41
N ILE A 99 -6.61 10.44 -16.53
CA ILE A 99 -7.51 9.36 -16.92
C ILE A 99 -8.76 9.93 -17.58
N LEU A 100 -9.43 10.90 -16.96
CA LEU A 100 -10.65 11.53 -17.50
C LEU A 100 -10.41 12.31 -18.80
N ALA A 101 -9.20 12.82 -19.02
CA ALA A 101 -8.84 13.49 -20.27
C ALA A 101 -8.62 12.52 -21.42
N LEU A 102 -8.19 11.28 -21.15
CA LEU A 102 -7.73 10.32 -22.15
C LEU A 102 -8.63 9.08 -22.29
N ASP A 103 -9.58 8.85 -21.37
CA ASP A 103 -10.45 7.66 -21.28
C ASP A 103 -11.19 7.33 -22.60
N ARG A 104 -11.62 8.34 -23.35
CA ARG A 104 -12.34 8.19 -24.61
C ARG A 104 -11.44 7.95 -25.81
N THR A 105 -10.14 8.23 -25.70
CA THR A 105 -9.20 8.24 -26.84
C THR A 105 -8.21 7.09 -26.79
N LEU A 106 -7.84 6.63 -25.61
CA LEU A 106 -6.80 5.64 -25.41
C LEU A 106 -7.30 4.45 -24.58
N PRO A 107 -6.80 3.23 -24.84
CA PRO A 107 -7.05 2.10 -23.95
C PRO A 107 -6.30 2.26 -22.62
N TRP A 108 -6.77 1.59 -21.58
CA TRP A 108 -6.27 1.72 -20.20
C TRP A 108 -4.74 1.57 -20.08
N TRP A 109 -4.13 0.65 -20.84
CA TRP A 109 -2.69 0.39 -20.77
C TRP A 109 -1.85 1.55 -21.34
N ALA A 110 -2.40 2.32 -22.28
CA ALA A 110 -1.77 3.51 -22.83
C ALA A 110 -1.97 4.71 -21.90
N ILE A 111 -3.12 4.79 -21.21
CA ILE A 111 -3.42 5.84 -20.23
C ILE A 111 -2.53 5.71 -18.99
N LEU A 112 -2.26 4.47 -18.55
CA LEU A 112 -1.52 4.16 -17.33
C LEU A 112 -0.21 4.97 -17.16
N PRO A 113 0.74 4.99 -18.11
CA PRO A 113 1.97 5.77 -17.95
C PRO A 113 1.71 7.28 -17.84
N PHE A 114 0.75 7.84 -18.58
CA PHE A 114 0.39 9.25 -18.45
C PHE A 114 -0.24 9.55 -17.09
N ALA A 115 -1.10 8.66 -16.59
CA ALA A 115 -1.73 8.81 -15.27
C ALA A 115 -0.69 8.77 -14.15
N MET A 116 0.34 7.90 -14.27
CA MET A 116 1.47 7.88 -13.35
C MET A 116 2.26 9.19 -13.38
N ILE A 117 2.52 9.75 -14.57
CA ILE A 117 3.19 11.05 -14.71
C ILE A 117 2.34 12.17 -14.10
N GLY A 118 1.04 12.22 -14.42
CA GLY A 118 0.11 13.20 -13.87
C GLY A 118 0.06 13.15 -12.34
N GLY A 119 0.01 11.93 -11.78
CA GLY A 119 0.05 11.75 -10.34
C GLY A 119 1.38 12.16 -9.70
N ALA A 120 2.51 11.87 -10.34
CA ALA A 120 3.82 12.29 -9.85
C ALA A 120 3.99 13.82 -9.88
N LEU A 121 3.55 14.48 -10.95
CA LEU A 121 3.63 15.93 -11.10
C LEU A 121 2.73 16.68 -10.11
N PHE A 122 1.56 16.12 -9.80
CA PHE A 122 0.66 16.73 -8.84
C PHE A 122 1.08 16.45 -7.40
N GLY A 123 1.51 15.22 -7.10
CA GLY A 123 1.96 14.80 -5.78
C GLY A 123 3.35 15.32 -5.37
N MET A 124 4.04 16.05 -6.23
CA MET A 124 5.32 16.70 -5.87
C MET A 124 5.15 17.88 -4.90
N ILE A 125 3.93 18.37 -4.74
CA ILE A 125 3.56 19.54 -3.93
C ILE A 125 2.98 19.02 -2.62
#